data_AF-V6K2B7-F1
#
_entry.id   AF-V6K2B7-F1
#
_cell.length_a   1.000
_cell.length_b   1.000
_cell.length_c   1.000
_cell.angle_alpha   90.00
_cell.angle_beta   90.00
_cell.angle_gamma   90.00
#
_symmetry.space_group_name_H-M   'P 1'
#
loop_
_entity.id
_entity.type
_entity.pdbx_description
1 polymer ?
#
loop_
_entity_poly.entity_id
_entity_poly.type
_entity_poly.pdbx_seq_one_letter_code
_entity_poly.pdbx_strand_id
1 'polypeptide(L)'
;MSEGGNFRSEAAELKSLIGEVNQMQTTLHSRINKLNATVDAIEGGWKGSAHGAYDRLQREANEYARKLHRRLQFMEEALESSRSGFSANEVNQMENFNKVAGSSPISDFTGRA
;
A
#
# COMPACT_ATOMS: atom_id res chain seq x y z
N MET A 1 -0.31 30.86 -2.93
CA MET A 1 0.42 29.90 -2.08
C MET A 1 -0.52 28.76 -1.72
N SER A 2 -0.53 27.64 -2.45
CA SER A 2 -1.31 26.44 -2.04
C SER A 2 -0.66 25.10 -2.36
N GLU A 3 0.56 25.06 -2.94
CA GLU A 3 1.18 23.79 -3.34
C GLU A 3 1.60 22.90 -2.14
N GLY A 4 2.13 23.49 -1.05
CA GLY A 4 2.52 22.72 0.15
C GLY A 4 1.35 22.06 0.89
N GLY A 5 0.11 22.56 0.72
CA GLY A 5 -1.09 21.93 1.29
C GLY A 5 -1.51 20.67 0.52
N ASN A 6 -1.33 20.68 -0.81
CA ASN A 6 -1.75 19.60 -1.70
C ASN A 6 -0.88 18.34 -1.56
N PHE A 7 0.44 18.49 -1.38
CA PHE A 7 1.33 17.33 -1.20
C PHE A 7 1.08 16.59 0.13
N ARG A 8 0.72 17.32 1.19
CA ARG A 8 0.41 16.73 2.49
C ARG A 8 -0.90 15.93 2.47
N SER A 9 -1.90 16.38 1.71
CA SER A 9 -3.12 15.59 1.49
C SER A 9 -2.84 14.35 0.66
N GLU A 10 -2.07 14.45 -0.43
CA GLU A 10 -1.70 13.30 -1.26
C GLU A 10 -0.93 12.23 -0.47
N ALA A 11 0.01 12.64 0.39
CA ALA A 11 0.74 11.71 1.26
C ALA A 11 -0.17 11.01 2.29
N ALA A 12 -1.20 11.69 2.79
CA ALA A 12 -2.19 11.12 3.70
C ALA A 12 -3.11 10.12 2.99
N GLU A 13 -3.53 10.41 1.76
CA GLU A 13 -4.33 9.52 0.92
C GLU A 13 -3.56 8.24 0.57
N LEU A 14 -2.28 8.37 0.16
CA LEU A 14 -1.40 7.23 -0.10
C LEU A 14 -1.24 6.33 1.14
N LYS A 15 -1.11 6.94 2.33
CA LYS A 15 -1.05 6.18 3.59
C LYS A 15 -2.36 5.44 3.87
N SER A 16 -3.51 6.04 3.60
CA SER A 16 -4.82 5.38 3.72
C SER A 16 -4.92 4.17 2.79
N LEU A 17 -4.53 4.36 1.53
CA LEU A 17 -4.60 3.31 0.51
C LEU A 17 -3.70 2.11 0.86
N ILE A 18 -2.49 2.35 1.36
CA ILE A 18 -1.61 1.29 1.89
C ILE A 18 -2.30 0.52 3.03
N GLY A 19 -3.00 1.23 3.92
CA GLY A 19 -3.79 0.62 5.00
C GLY A 19 -4.93 -0.25 4.47
N GLU A 20 -5.64 0.19 3.44
CA GLU A 20 -6.73 -0.56 2.81
C GLU A 20 -6.22 -1.83 2.11
N VAL A 21 -5.08 -1.76 1.41
CA VAL A 21 -4.42 -2.92 0.80
C VAL A 21 -4.06 -3.97 1.86
N ASN A 22 -3.47 -3.53 2.98
CA ASN A 22 -3.15 -4.38 4.12
C ASN A 22 -4.38 -5.04 4.76
N GLN A 23 -5.47 -4.27 4.90
CA GLN A 23 -6.73 -4.79 5.44
C GLN A 23 -7.34 -5.84 4.50
N MET A 24 -7.31 -5.61 3.19
CA MET A 24 -7.77 -6.58 2.20
C MET A 24 -6.93 -7.86 2.25
N GLN A 25 -5.60 -7.74 2.36
CA GLN A 25 -4.69 -8.88 2.48
C GLN A 25 -5.04 -9.76 3.69
N THR A 26 -5.24 -9.14 4.85
CA THR A 26 -5.66 -9.82 6.09
C THR A 26 -7.02 -10.50 5.94
N THR A 27 -7.98 -9.79 5.33
CA THR A 27 -9.34 -10.30 5.13
C THR A 27 -9.36 -11.51 4.21
N LEU A 28 -8.61 -11.46 3.10
CA LEU A 28 -8.50 -12.57 2.16
C LEU A 28 -7.88 -13.79 2.84
N HIS A 29 -6.77 -13.61 3.54
CA HIS A 29 -6.10 -14.70 4.26
C HIS A 29 -7.06 -15.40 5.24
N SER A 30 -7.85 -14.63 6.00
CA SER A 30 -8.87 -15.19 6.89
C SER A 30 -9.94 -15.99 6.13
N ARG A 31 -10.44 -15.48 5.00
CA ARG A 31 -11.44 -16.18 4.18
C ARG A 31 -10.92 -17.49 3.60
N ILE A 32 -9.66 -17.53 3.17
CA ILE A 32 -9.02 -18.74 2.64
C ILE A 32 -8.87 -19.80 3.72
N ASN A 33 -8.43 -19.41 4.92
CA ASN A 33 -8.31 -20.33 6.05
C ASN A 33 -9.66 -20.90 6.46
N LYS A 34 -10.72 -20.08 6.46
CA LYS A 34 -12.09 -20.54 6.70
C LYS A 34 -12.58 -21.51 5.64
N LEU A 35 -12.29 -21.25 4.36
CA LEU A 35 -12.63 -22.16 3.27
C LEU A 35 -11.96 -23.51 3.49
N ASN A 36 -10.65 -23.54 3.75
CA ASN A 36 -9.90 -24.76 4.02
C ASN A 36 -10.42 -25.51 5.26
N ALA A 37 -10.71 -24.81 6.37
CA ALA A 37 -11.28 -25.46 7.55
C ALA A 37 -12.67 -26.05 7.30
N THR A 38 -13.49 -25.35 6.51
CA THR A 38 -14.80 -25.87 6.08
C THR A 38 -14.59 -27.12 5.25
N VAL A 39 -13.66 -27.08 4.30
CA VAL A 39 -13.29 -28.21 3.43
C VAL A 39 -12.94 -29.45 4.24
N ASP A 40 -12.00 -29.31 5.19
CA ASP A 40 -11.51 -30.40 6.01
C ASP A 40 -12.65 -31.03 6.87
N ALA A 41 -13.60 -30.21 7.32
CA ALA A 41 -14.73 -30.66 8.14
C ALA A 41 -15.75 -31.53 7.37
N ILE A 42 -15.97 -31.26 6.07
CA ILE A 42 -16.89 -32.04 5.22
C ILE A 42 -16.21 -33.23 4.54
N GLU A 43 -14.89 -33.23 4.38
CA GLU A 43 -14.13 -34.38 3.83
C GLU A 43 -14.37 -35.67 4.60
N GLY A 44 -14.49 -35.60 5.93
CA GLY A 44 -14.80 -36.76 6.77
C GLY A 44 -16.16 -37.42 6.45
N GLY A 45 -17.10 -36.68 5.86
CA GLY A 45 -18.46 -37.15 5.54
C GLY A 45 -18.65 -37.67 4.11
N TRP A 46 -17.73 -37.37 3.18
CA TRP A 46 -17.88 -37.66 1.75
C TRP A 46 -16.82 -38.65 1.24
N LYS A 47 -16.80 -39.90 1.73
CA LYS A 47 -15.90 -40.92 1.17
C LYS A 47 -16.33 -41.33 -0.25
N GLY A 48 -15.43 -41.15 -1.24
CA GLY A 48 -15.47 -41.90 -2.51
C GLY A 48 -15.22 -41.08 -3.77
N SER A 49 -16.15 -40.22 -4.17
CA SER A 49 -16.14 -39.54 -5.49
C SER A 49 -16.02 -38.01 -5.41
N ALA A 50 -16.53 -37.39 -4.35
CA ALA A 50 -16.43 -35.95 -4.16
C ALA A 50 -15.02 -35.49 -3.74
N HIS A 51 -14.23 -36.37 -3.12
CA HIS A 51 -12.90 -36.08 -2.61
C HIS A 51 -11.98 -35.49 -3.70
N GLY A 52 -11.82 -36.16 -4.85
CA GLY A 52 -10.90 -35.67 -5.90
C GLY A 52 -11.30 -34.35 -6.56
N ALA A 53 -12.60 -34.07 -6.73
CA ALA A 53 -13.09 -32.81 -7.27
C ALA A 53 -12.88 -31.65 -6.28
N TYR A 54 -13.06 -31.94 -5.00
CA TYR A 54 -12.93 -30.97 -3.93
C TYR A 54 -11.47 -30.62 -3.64
N ASP A 55 -10.63 -31.63 -3.65
CA ASP A 55 -9.19 -31.55 -3.50
C ASP A 55 -8.56 -30.71 -4.65
N ARG A 56 -9.10 -30.82 -5.87
CA ARG A 56 -8.77 -29.90 -6.98
C ARG A 56 -9.23 -28.46 -6.68
N LEU A 57 -10.48 -28.27 -6.27
CA LEU A 57 -11.02 -26.95 -5.94
C LEU A 57 -10.23 -26.26 -4.82
N GLN A 58 -9.84 -27.00 -3.78
CA GLN A 58 -9.03 -26.50 -2.67
C GLN A 58 -7.66 -26.04 -3.17
N ARG A 59 -7.00 -26.82 -4.02
CA ARG A 59 -5.72 -26.43 -4.65
C ARG A 59 -5.85 -25.17 -5.48
N GLU A 60 -6.89 -25.06 -6.31
CA GLU A 60 -7.16 -23.88 -7.14
C GLU A 60 -7.46 -22.63 -6.30
N ALA A 61 -8.28 -22.77 -5.25
CA ALA A 61 -8.58 -21.69 -4.32
C ALA A 61 -7.32 -21.20 -3.59
N ASN A 62 -6.48 -22.12 -3.12
CA ASN A 62 -5.21 -21.82 -2.47
C ASN A 62 -4.18 -21.21 -3.45
N GLU A 63 -4.22 -21.57 -4.73
CA GLU A 63 -3.41 -20.88 -5.74
C GLU A 63 -3.88 -19.46 -5.99
N TYR A 64 -5.18 -19.27 -6.19
CA TYR A 64 -5.79 -17.97 -6.44
C TYR A 64 -5.50 -17.00 -5.29
N ALA A 65 -5.69 -17.49 -4.06
CA ALA A 65 -5.27 -16.85 -2.83
C ALA A 65 -3.84 -16.31 -2.85
N ARG A 66 -2.87 -17.19 -3.16
CA ARG A 66 -1.45 -16.82 -3.21
C ARG A 66 -1.16 -15.81 -4.33
N LYS A 67 -1.80 -15.98 -5.50
CA LYS A 67 -1.68 -15.05 -6.64
C LYS A 67 -2.20 -13.66 -6.27
N LEU A 68 -3.36 -13.59 -5.62
CA LEU A 68 -3.96 -12.34 -5.17
C LEU A 68 -3.08 -11.68 -4.09
N HIS A 69 -2.60 -12.43 -3.11
CA HIS A 69 -1.69 -11.93 -2.07
C HIS A 69 -0.44 -11.27 -2.67
N ARG A 70 0.24 -11.93 -3.63
CA ARG A 70 1.41 -11.34 -4.29
C ARG A 70 1.10 -10.05 -5.05
N ARG A 71 -0.08 -9.96 -5.69
CA ARG A 71 -0.50 -8.73 -6.37
C ARG A 71 -0.72 -7.59 -5.38
N LEU A 72 -1.30 -7.89 -4.21
CA LEU A 72 -1.51 -6.90 -3.16
C LEU A 72 -0.20 -6.41 -2.56
N GLN A 73 0.76 -7.30 -2.32
CA GLN A 73 2.11 -6.90 -1.89
C GLN A 73 2.80 -6.01 -2.92
N PHE A 74 2.72 -6.38 -4.20
CA PHE A 74 3.27 -5.54 -5.26
C PHE A 74 2.62 -4.14 -5.30
N MET A 75 1.30 -4.06 -5.10
CA MET A 75 0.61 -2.77 -5.01
C MET A 75 1.06 -1.96 -3.78
N GLU A 76 1.23 -2.60 -2.63
CA GLU A 76 1.76 -1.97 -1.42
C GLU A 76 3.17 -1.42 -1.65
N GLU A 77 4.09 -2.22 -2.19
CA GLU A 77 5.46 -1.79 -2.52
C GLU A 77 5.47 -0.59 -3.48
N ALA A 78 4.63 -0.62 -4.52
CA ALA A 78 4.49 0.48 -5.46
C ALA A 78 3.98 1.76 -4.79
N LEU A 79 3.04 1.65 -3.85
CA LEU A 79 2.51 2.78 -3.10
C LEU A 79 3.52 3.31 -2.08
N GLU A 80 4.27 2.46 -1.38
CA GLU A 80 5.35 2.89 -0.49
C GLU A 80 6.47 3.61 -1.25
N SER A 81 6.85 3.07 -2.42
CA SER A 81 7.80 3.71 -3.32
C SER A 81 7.31 5.10 -3.75
N SER A 82 6.04 5.20 -4.16
CA SER A 82 5.41 6.48 -4.52
C SER A 82 5.44 7.48 -3.36
N ARG A 83 5.00 7.07 -2.16
CA ARG A 83 5.02 7.90 -0.95
C ARG A 83 6.43 8.40 -0.61
N SER A 84 7.43 7.52 -0.64
CA SER A 84 8.82 7.90 -0.34
C SER A 84 9.38 8.90 -1.36
N GLY A 85 9.04 8.74 -2.64
CA GLY A 85 9.38 9.69 -3.70
C GLY A 85 8.74 11.06 -3.48
N PHE A 86 7.45 11.11 -3.13
CA PHE A 86 6.78 12.37 -2.79
C PHE A 86 7.41 13.05 -1.57
N SER A 87 7.73 12.32 -0.50
CA SER A 87 8.38 12.89 0.69
C SER A 87 9.78 13.44 0.40
N ALA A 88 10.58 12.76 -0.44
CA ALA A 88 11.89 13.26 -0.85
C ALA A 88 11.77 14.57 -1.65
N ASN A 89 10.76 14.68 -2.52
CA ASN A 89 10.50 15.90 -3.28
C ASN A 89 10.06 17.07 -2.38
N GLU A 90 9.27 16.83 -1.34
CA GLU A 90 8.85 17.87 -0.38
C GLU A 90 10.05 18.48 0.34
N VAL A 91 10.96 17.65 0.89
CA VAL A 91 12.15 18.13 1.60
C VAL A 91 13.04 18.97 0.68
N ASN A 92 13.30 18.49 -0.54
CA ASN A 92 14.11 19.21 -1.52
C ASN A 92 13.51 20.59 -1.88
N GLN A 93 12.19 20.67 -2.03
CA GLN A 93 11.52 21.95 -2.30
C GLN A 93 11.57 22.90 -1.11
N MET A 94 11.37 22.40 0.12
CA MET A 94 11.49 23.22 1.33
C MET A 94 12.91 23.76 1.53
N GLU A 95 13.94 22.94 1.28
CA GLU A 95 15.33 23.39 1.35
C GLU A 95 15.64 24.45 0.29
N ASN A 96 15.18 24.26 -0.95
CA ASN A 96 15.37 25.25 -2.01
C ASN A 96 14.64 26.56 -1.69
N PHE A 97 13.41 26.48 -1.17
CA PHE A 97 12.68 27.66 -0.73
C PHE A 97 13.41 28.39 0.40
N ASN A 98 13.91 27.68 1.40
CA ASN A 98 14.67 28.27 2.51
C ASN A 98 16.00 28.89 2.05
N LYS A 99 16.70 28.28 1.09
CA LYS A 99 17.91 28.86 0.47
C LYS A 99 17.60 30.15 -0.26
N VAL A 100 16.53 30.18 -1.06
CA VAL A 100 16.11 31.39 -1.79
C VAL A 100 15.63 32.48 -0.82
N ALA A 101 14.84 32.12 0.19
CA ALA A 101 14.36 33.04 1.22
C ALA A 101 15.50 33.61 2.08
N GLY A 102 16.52 32.81 2.40
CA GLY A 102 17.72 33.26 3.10
C GLY A 102 18.67 34.10 2.24
N SER A 103 18.60 33.98 0.91
CA SER A 103 19.38 34.77 -0.06
C SER A 103 18.70 36.09 -0.48
N SER A 104 17.67 36.54 0.25
CA SER A 104 16.88 37.71 -0.12
C SER A 104 17.78 38.95 -0.33
N PRO A 105 17.79 39.59 -1.53
CA PRO A 105 18.69 40.71 -1.88
C PRO A 105 18.50 41.99 -1.05
N ILE A 106 17.54 42.02 -0.13
CA ILE A 106 17.16 43.21 0.63
C ILE A 106 18.27 43.63 1.63
N SER A 107 19.18 42.72 1.99
CA SER A 107 20.32 43.04 2.86
C SER A 107 21.36 43.99 2.22
N ASP A 108 21.33 44.18 0.89
CA ASP A 108 22.31 45.01 0.17
C ASP A 108 21.89 46.50 0.05
N PHE A 109 20.66 46.85 0.44
CA PHE A 109 20.15 48.23 0.30
C PHE A 109 20.23 49.07 1.60
N THR A 110 20.44 48.47 2.76
CA THR A 110 20.36 49.18 4.06
C THR A 110 21.72 49.57 4.66
N GLY A 111 22.79 49.56 3.87
CA GLY A 111 24.16 49.61 4.37
C GLY A 111 25.09 50.69 3.83
N ARG A 112 24.60 51.84 3.31
CA ARG A 112 25.46 53.01 3.02
C ARG A 112 24.69 54.33 3.16
N ALA A 113 24.85 54.99 4.29
CA ALA A 113 24.85 56.45 4.46
C ALA A 113 25.65 56.78 5.72
#